data_AF-A0A946RWU6-F1
#
_entry.id   AF-A0A946RWU6-F1
#
_cell.length_a   1.000
_cell.length_b   1.000
_cell.length_c   1.000
_cell.angle_alpha   90.00
_cell.angle_beta   90.00
_cell.angle_gamma   90.00
#
_symmetry.space_group_name_H-M   'P 1'
#
loop_
_entity.id
_entity.type
_entity.pdbx_description
1 polymer ?
#
loop_
_entity_poly.entity_id
_entity_poly.type
_entity_poly.pdbx_seq_one_letter_code
_entity_poly.pdbx_strand_id
1 'polypeptide(L)'
;MEELSRIVETDFFAKPMPVGGSLTDFVESLPKILAAKKLVEFAKIVAEAKRNSKAIIVMYGGHVIKTGLGPLLIDWMKRGIITAIGTHGAGVIHDTEIALFGRTSEDVAEGLADGSFGMSRD
;
A
#
# COMPACT_ATOMS: atom_id res chain seq x y z
N MET A 1 6.29 11.81 18.80
CA MET A 1 4.94 11.85 18.19
C MET A 1 4.38 13.21 18.49
N GLU A 2 4.22 14.04 17.47
CA GLU A 2 3.59 15.35 17.62
C GLU A 2 2.12 15.12 18.01
N GLU A 3 1.74 15.59 19.20
CA GLU A 3 0.39 15.46 19.72
C GLU A 3 -0.52 16.32 18.84
N LEU A 4 -1.42 15.69 18.09
CA LEU A 4 -2.42 16.43 17.33
C LEU A 4 -3.25 17.24 18.31
N SER A 5 -3.15 18.57 18.22
CA SER A 5 -4.10 19.47 18.85
C SER A 5 -5.52 18.95 18.60
N ARG A 6 -6.33 18.83 19.65
CA ARG A 6 -7.74 18.45 19.53
C ARG A 6 -8.59 19.55 18.89
N ILE A 7 -8.00 20.72 18.68
CA ILE A 7 -8.65 21.88 18.06
C ILE A 7 -8.53 21.73 16.55
N VAL A 8 -9.68 21.78 15.87
CA VAL A 8 -9.76 21.74 14.41
C VAL A 8 -10.17 23.11 13.90
N GLU A 9 -9.33 23.69 13.06
CA GLU A 9 -9.59 24.95 12.37
C GLU A 9 -10.20 24.70 10.99
N THR A 10 -10.93 25.68 10.46
CA THR A 10 -11.59 25.59 9.15
C THR A 10 -10.62 25.35 8.00
N ASP A 11 -9.35 25.70 8.15
CA ASP A 11 -8.30 25.50 7.15
C ASP A 11 -7.99 24.01 6.91
N PHE A 12 -8.37 23.14 7.85
CA PHE A 12 -8.25 21.69 7.69
C PHE A 12 -9.44 21.05 6.98
N PHE A 13 -10.52 21.81 6.75
CA PHE A 13 -11.73 21.24 6.17
C PHE A 13 -11.51 20.84 4.71
N ALA A 14 -12.24 19.81 4.31
CA ALA A 14 -12.33 19.41 2.91
C ALA A 14 -13.02 20.50 2.08
N LYS A 15 -12.76 20.51 0.77
CA LYS A 15 -13.47 21.38 -0.18
C LYS A 15 -14.42 20.56 -1.05
N PRO A 16 -15.53 21.13 -1.53
CA PRO A 16 -16.37 20.46 -2.52
C PRO A 16 -15.61 20.16 -3.81
N MET A 17 -15.82 18.97 -4.37
CA MET A 17 -15.23 18.57 -5.64
C MET A 17 -16.00 19.17 -6.82
N PRO A 18 -15.32 19.77 -7.82
CA PRO A 18 -15.97 20.21 -9.04
C PRO A 18 -16.46 19.00 -9.85
N VAL A 19 -17.62 19.14 -10.49
CA VAL A 19 -18.13 18.13 -11.43
C VAL A 19 -17.15 18.02 -12.60
N GLY A 20 -16.68 16.81 -12.87
CA GLY A 20 -15.64 16.57 -13.89
C GLY A 20 -14.21 16.91 -13.43
N GLY A 21 -13.99 17.09 -12.13
CA GLY A 21 -12.66 17.35 -11.57
C GLY A 21 -11.64 16.23 -11.82
N SER A 22 -10.37 16.61 -11.82
CA SER A 22 -9.21 15.74 -11.96
C SER A 22 -8.85 15.01 -10.66
N LEU A 23 -7.90 14.09 -10.73
CA LEU A 23 -7.32 13.47 -9.54
C LEU A 23 -6.58 14.49 -8.66
N THR A 24 -5.99 15.53 -9.27
CA THR A 24 -5.36 16.63 -8.51
C THR A 24 -6.41 17.38 -7.69
N ASP A 25 -7.55 17.70 -8.31
CA ASP A 25 -8.67 18.36 -7.61
C ASP A 25 -9.13 17.50 -6.43
N PHE A 26 -9.22 16.18 -6.61
CA PHE A 26 -9.56 15.24 -5.53
C PHE A 26 -8.57 15.29 -4.38
N VAL A 27 -7.27 15.23 -4.67
CA VAL A 27 -6.24 15.28 -3.62
C VAL A 27 -6.25 16.62 -2.88
N GLU A 28 -6.48 17.73 -3.60
CA GLU A 28 -6.56 19.07 -3.00
C GLU A 28 -7.86 19.32 -2.24
N SER A 29 -8.92 18.57 -2.55
CA SER A 29 -10.20 18.64 -1.85
C SER A 29 -10.21 17.89 -0.53
N LEU A 30 -9.26 16.98 -0.30
CA LEU A 30 -9.18 16.18 0.93
C LEU A 30 -8.96 17.07 2.17
N PRO A 31 -9.51 16.68 3.34
CA PRO A 31 -9.26 17.41 4.56
C PRO A 31 -7.78 17.30 4.95
N LYS A 32 -7.18 18.40 5.40
CA LYS A 32 -5.75 18.46 5.74
C LYS A 32 -5.48 17.98 7.17
N ILE A 33 -6.12 16.88 7.57
CA ILE A 33 -5.98 16.29 8.91
C ILE A 33 -5.95 14.76 8.84
N LEU A 34 -5.45 14.13 9.92
CA LEU A 34 -5.45 12.68 10.11
C LEU A 34 -4.88 11.89 8.91
N ALA A 35 -5.57 10.84 8.47
CA ALA A 35 -5.11 9.94 7.41
C ALA A 35 -4.98 10.64 6.05
N ALA A 36 -5.86 11.59 5.75
CA ALA A 36 -5.81 12.33 4.50
C ALA A 36 -4.54 13.19 4.42
N LYS A 37 -4.21 13.94 5.48
CA LYS A 37 -2.94 14.67 5.58
C LYS A 37 -1.75 13.73 5.42
N LYS A 38 -1.71 12.64 6.20
CA LYS A 38 -0.61 11.67 6.17
C LYS A 38 -0.41 11.05 4.78
N LEU A 39 -1.49 10.73 4.08
CA LEU A 39 -1.43 10.17 2.73
C LEU A 39 -0.78 11.15 1.75
N VAL A 40 -1.22 12.41 1.75
CA VAL A 40 -0.69 13.44 0.85
C VAL A 40 0.77 13.77 1.17
N GLU A 41 1.12 13.87 2.46
CA GLU A 41 2.50 14.10 2.90
C GLU A 41 3.41 12.94 2.51
N PHE A 42 2.98 11.70 2.74
CA PHE A 42 3.73 10.52 2.35
C PHE A 42 3.96 10.46 0.83
N ALA A 43 2.93 10.73 0.02
CA ALA A 43 3.06 10.78 -1.43
C ALA A 43 4.09 11.84 -1.88
N LYS A 44 4.11 13.02 -1.25
CA LYS A 44 5.11 14.07 -1.52
C LYS A 44 6.52 13.61 -1.19
N ILE A 45 6.73 12.99 -0.02
CA ILE A 45 8.03 12.47 0.41
C ILE A 45 8.57 11.45 -0.59
N VAL A 46 7.74 10.50 -1.03
CA VAL A 46 8.12 9.48 -2.02
C VAL A 46 8.48 10.12 -3.36
N ALA A 47 7.69 11.10 -3.81
CA ALA A 47 7.95 11.81 -5.07
C ALA A 47 9.25 12.63 -5.01
N GLU A 48 9.53 13.29 -3.89
CA GLU A 48 10.79 14.01 -3.66
C GLU A 48 12.00 13.07 -3.61
N ALA A 49 11.88 11.95 -2.90
CA ALA A 49 12.91 10.91 -2.86
C ALA A 49 13.27 10.45 -4.28
N LYS A 50 12.27 10.19 -5.13
CA LYS A 50 12.50 9.81 -6.53
C LYS A 50 13.15 10.93 -7.34
N ARG A 51 12.66 12.17 -7.26
CA ARG A 51 13.27 13.32 -7.96
C ARG A 51 14.73 13.55 -7.57
N ASN A 52 15.05 13.31 -6.30
CA ASN A 52 16.39 13.45 -5.75
C ASN A 52 17.24 12.18 -5.88
N SER A 53 16.81 11.20 -6.69
CA SER A 53 17.52 9.94 -6.93
C SER A 53 17.89 9.18 -5.65
N LYS A 54 17.03 9.22 -4.63
CA LYS A 54 17.19 8.46 -3.39
C LYS A 54 16.68 7.04 -3.56
N ALA A 55 17.25 6.12 -2.79
CA ALA A 55 16.72 4.76 -2.70
C ALA A 55 15.34 4.76 -2.02
N ILE A 56 14.40 4.01 -2.57
CA ILE A 56 13.05 3.79 -2.03
C ILE A 56 12.87 2.29 -1.85
N ILE A 57 12.86 1.85 -0.60
CA ILE A 57 12.71 0.45 -0.21
C ILE A 57 11.28 0.24 0.26
N VAL A 58 10.55 -0.69 -0.36
CA VAL A 58 9.19 -1.05 0.04
C VAL A 58 9.21 -2.33 0.85
N MET A 59 8.83 -2.24 2.12
CA MET A 59 8.66 -3.39 3.00
C MET A 59 7.18 -3.70 3.14
N TYR A 60 6.78 -4.94 2.88
CA TYR A 60 5.37 -5.33 2.90
C TYR A 60 5.16 -6.76 3.43
N GLY A 61 3.96 -7.00 3.97
CA GLY A 61 3.50 -8.34 4.36
C GLY A 61 2.65 -9.02 3.29
N GLY A 62 2.40 -10.33 3.43
CA GLY A 62 1.75 -11.14 2.40
C GLY A 62 0.40 -10.63 1.87
N HIS A 63 -0.34 -9.89 2.69
CA HIS A 63 -1.63 -9.31 2.31
C HIS A 63 -1.55 -8.36 1.10
N VAL A 64 -0.41 -7.69 0.88
CA VAL A 64 -0.23 -6.80 -0.27
C VAL A 64 -0.31 -7.57 -1.58
N ILE A 65 0.31 -8.74 -1.64
CA ILE A 65 0.26 -9.58 -2.84
C ILE A 65 -1.07 -10.31 -2.93
N LYS A 66 -1.55 -10.87 -1.81
CA LYS A 66 -2.85 -11.56 -1.73
C LYS A 66 -4.02 -10.70 -2.25
N THR A 67 -4.01 -9.39 -2.00
CA THR A 67 -5.07 -8.48 -2.45
C THR A 67 -4.85 -7.91 -3.85
N GLY A 68 -3.87 -8.43 -4.61
CA GLY A 68 -3.68 -8.10 -6.01
C GLY A 68 -2.90 -6.82 -6.26
N LEU A 69 -2.12 -6.31 -5.30
CA LEU A 69 -1.30 -5.10 -5.51
C LEU A 69 0.05 -5.37 -6.19
N GLY A 70 0.40 -6.64 -6.42
CA GLY A 70 1.63 -7.05 -7.12
C GLY A 70 1.91 -6.31 -8.44
N PRO A 71 0.92 -6.18 -9.37
CA PRO A 71 1.11 -5.45 -10.62
C PRO A 71 1.53 -3.98 -10.43
N LEU A 72 1.06 -3.31 -9.38
CA LEU A 72 1.45 -1.93 -9.08
C LEU A 72 2.90 -1.85 -8.58
N LEU A 73 3.31 -2.79 -7.73
CA LEU A 73 4.71 -2.88 -7.29
C LEU A 73 5.63 -3.13 -8.48
N ILE A 74 5.27 -4.03 -9.39
CA ILE A 74 6.03 -4.33 -10.61
C ILE A 74 6.12 -3.10 -11.51
N ASP A 75 5.04 -2.36 -11.73
CA ASP A 75 5.05 -1.12 -12.50
C ASP A 75 6.01 -0.09 -11.87
N TRP A 76 5.98 0.09 -10.56
CA TRP A 76 6.86 1.02 -9.86
C TRP A 76 8.33 0.57 -9.86
N MET A 77 8.60 -0.73 -9.83
CA MET A 77 9.95 -1.27 -10.04
C MET A 77 10.45 -0.99 -11.46
N LYS A 78 9.62 -1.22 -12.49
CA LYS A 78 9.96 -0.96 -13.91
C LYS A 78 10.23 0.52 -14.18
N ARG A 79 9.52 1.42 -13.50
CA ARG A 79 9.75 2.88 -13.56
C ARG A 79 10.96 3.34 -12.72
N GLY A 80 11.63 2.42 -12.03
CA GLY A 80 12.73 2.71 -11.12
C GLY A 80 12.32 3.56 -9.92
N ILE A 81 11.03 3.58 -9.55
CA ILE A 81 10.55 4.26 -8.34
C ILE A 81 10.97 3.41 -7.14
N ILE A 82 10.65 2.12 -7.14
CA ILE A 82 11.09 1.18 -6.11
C ILE A 82 12.50 0.69 -6.47
N THR A 83 13.45 0.83 -5.55
CA THR A 83 14.82 0.33 -5.72
C THR A 83 15.04 -1.03 -5.08
N ALA A 84 14.30 -1.36 -4.01
CA ALA A 84 14.34 -2.68 -3.40
C ALA A 84 13.01 -3.02 -2.72
N ILE A 85 12.75 -4.30 -2.54
CA ILE A 85 11.60 -4.80 -1.78
C ILE A 85 12.07 -5.68 -0.63
N GLY A 86 11.31 -5.68 0.46
CA GLY A 86 11.48 -6.61 1.58
C GLY A 86 10.13 -7.23 1.97
N THR A 87 10.07 -8.55 2.08
CA THR A 87 8.87 -9.25 2.53
C THR A 87 9.23 -10.49 3.34
N HIS A 88 8.25 -11.07 4.03
CA HIS A 88 8.37 -12.34 4.74
C HIS A 88 7.78 -13.49 3.89
N GLY A 89 7.93 -14.73 4.36
CA GLY A 89 7.58 -15.94 3.58
C GLY A 89 6.19 -15.93 2.94
N ALA A 90 5.16 -15.43 3.64
CA ALA A 90 3.81 -15.35 3.09
C ALA A 90 3.71 -14.48 1.82
N GLY A 91 4.51 -13.41 1.70
CA GLY A 91 4.56 -12.60 0.48
C GLY A 91 5.09 -13.41 -0.71
N VAL A 92 6.12 -14.21 -0.48
CA VAL A 92 6.72 -15.08 -1.50
C VAL A 92 5.77 -16.21 -1.89
N ILE A 93 5.08 -16.82 -0.93
CA ILE A 93 4.08 -17.87 -1.17
C ILE A 93 2.95 -17.32 -2.06
N HIS A 94 2.35 -16.20 -1.66
CA HIS A 94 1.26 -15.61 -2.43
C HIS A 94 1.68 -15.20 -3.84
N ASP A 95 2.88 -14.64 -4.01
CA ASP A 95 3.40 -14.27 -5.33
C ASP A 95 3.58 -15.51 -6.22
N THR A 96 4.16 -16.57 -5.66
CA THR A 96 4.41 -17.84 -6.36
C THR A 96 3.10 -18.52 -6.76
N GLU A 97 2.13 -18.60 -5.86
CA GLU A 97 0.81 -19.20 -6.14
C GLU A 97 0.05 -18.44 -7.22
N ILE A 98 0.04 -17.09 -7.15
CA ILE A 98 -0.58 -16.27 -8.20
C ILE A 98 0.12 -16.50 -9.54
N ALA A 99 1.46 -16.52 -9.57
CA ALA A 99 2.22 -16.71 -10.79
C ALA A 99 2.01 -18.09 -11.43
N LEU A 100 1.91 -19.16 -10.63
CA LEU A 100 1.76 -20.54 -11.11
C LEU A 100 0.30 -20.94 -11.37
N PHE A 101 -0.64 -20.47 -10.56
CA PHE A 101 -2.01 -20.97 -10.52
C PHE A 101 -3.08 -19.90 -10.77
N GLY A 102 -2.71 -18.62 -10.85
CA GLY A 102 -3.64 -17.51 -11.04
C GLY A 102 -4.52 -17.22 -9.82
N ARG A 103 -4.24 -17.83 -8.67
CA ARG A 103 -4.98 -17.70 -7.41
C ARG A 103 -4.07 -18.01 -6.23
N THR A 104 -4.47 -17.57 -5.04
CA THR A 104 -3.71 -17.76 -3.80
C THR A 104 -4.64 -17.78 -2.59
N SER A 105 -4.12 -18.18 -1.43
CA SER A 105 -4.82 -18.37 -0.15
C SER A 105 -5.47 -19.74 -0.03
N GLU A 106 -5.23 -20.36 1.12
CA GLU A 106 -6.00 -21.45 1.69
C GLU A 106 -7.11 -20.92 2.61
N ASP A 107 -8.06 -21.78 2.98
CA ASP A 107 -9.01 -21.49 4.05
C ASP A 107 -8.30 -21.64 5.39
N VAL A 108 -8.00 -20.49 6.00
CA VAL A 108 -7.29 -20.41 7.28
C VAL A 108 -8.12 -21.01 8.41
N ALA A 109 -9.44 -20.82 8.39
CA ALA A 109 -10.30 -21.24 9.49
C ALA A 109 -10.46 -22.76 9.50
N GLU A 110 -10.65 -23.36 8.32
CA GLU A 110 -10.74 -24.81 8.15
C GLU A 110 -9.40 -25.48 8.48
N GLY A 111 -8.30 -24.98 7.92
CA GLY A 111 -6.98 -25.55 8.13
C GLY A 111 -6.43 -25.40 9.55
N LEU A 112 -6.83 -24.34 10.28
CA LEU A 112 -6.47 -24.20 11.70
C LEU A 112 -7.26 -25.18 12.57
N ALA A 113 -8.50 -25.49 12.19
CA ALA A 113 -9.36 -26.39 12.96
C ALA A 113 -8.88 -27.84 12.89
N ASP A 114 -8.34 -28.28 11.75
CA ASP A 114 -7.85 -29.65 11.54
C ASP A 114 -6.32 -29.79 11.58
N GLY A 115 -5.59 -28.68 11.74
CA GLY A 115 -4.14 -28.64 11.84
C GLY A 115 -3.40 -28.78 10.50
N SER A 116 -4.11 -28.70 9.38
CA SER A 116 -3.52 -28.73 8.03
C SER A 116 -2.99 -27.37 7.56
N PHE A 117 -3.36 -26.28 8.23
CA PHE A 117 -2.92 -24.92 7.84
C PHE A 117 -1.40 -24.79 7.86
N GLY A 118 -0.83 -24.31 6.75
CA GLY A 118 0.61 -24.13 6.61
C GLY A 118 1.42 -25.42 6.44
N MET A 119 0.77 -26.58 6.24
CA MET A 119 1.44 -27.85 5.98
C MET A 119 1.70 -28.03 4.48
N SER A 120 2.97 -27.97 4.06
CA SER A 120 3.39 -28.48 2.75
C SER A 120 3.62 -30.00 2.83
N ARG A 121 3.16 -30.76 1.84
CA ARG A 121 3.60 -32.15 1.66
C ARG A 121 4.93 -32.18 0.93
N ASP A 122 5.84 -33.01 1.41
CA ASP A 122 7.13 -33.34 0.77
C ASP A 122 6.95 -33.97 -0.62
#